data_AF-A0A1I5E3A2-F1
#
_entry.id   AF-A0A1I5E3A2-F1
#
_cell.length_a   1.000
_cell.length_b   1.000
_cell.length_c   1.000
_cell.angle_alpha   90.00
_cell.angle_beta   90.00
_cell.angle_gamma   90.00
#
_symmetry.space_group_name_H-M   'P 1'
#
loop_
_entity.id
_entity.type
_entity.pdbx_description
1 polymer ?
#
loop_
_entity_poly.entity_id
_entity_poly.type
_entity_poly.pdbx_seq_one_letter_code
_entity_poly.pdbx_strand_id
1 'polypeptide(L)'
;MEDEQAETIDTYKNGVVQVYTFAHDAKLAIRKLLMKLDDSKQITAIRFYNKRAAEDRYYTASVSFQRVPNTAMNEVENVTARFSLKSDMQIYTHAE
;
A
#
# COMPACT_ATOMS: atom_id res chain seq x y z
N MET A 1 15.46 -37.31 28.31
CA MET A 1 15.76 -36.84 26.95
C MET A 1 14.40 -36.63 26.30
N GLU A 2 13.73 -35.59 26.75
CA GLU A 2 13.75 -34.24 26.17
C GLU A 2 12.59 -34.15 25.18
N ASP A 3 11.50 -33.63 25.73
CA ASP A 3 10.26 -33.29 25.05
C ASP A 3 10.61 -32.25 23.98
N GLU A 4 10.65 -32.69 22.73
CA GLU A 4 10.88 -31.82 21.57
C GLU A 4 9.59 -31.02 21.35
N GLN A 5 9.36 -30.02 22.22
CA GLN A 5 8.34 -29.01 22.00
C GLN A 5 8.69 -28.31 20.69
N ALA A 6 7.92 -28.61 19.66
CA ALA A 6 7.94 -27.88 18.41
C ALA A 6 7.53 -26.43 18.72
N GLU A 7 8.52 -25.57 18.96
CA GLU A 7 8.33 -24.13 18.99
C GLU A 7 7.79 -23.72 17.62
N THR A 8 6.50 -23.39 17.59
CA THR A 8 5.88 -22.84 16.39
C THR A 8 6.42 -21.42 16.27
N ILE A 9 7.51 -21.26 15.54
CA ILE A 9 8.02 -19.95 15.16
C ILE A 9 6.89 -19.31 14.36
N ASP A 10 6.19 -18.36 14.96
CA ASP A 10 5.17 -17.57 14.30
C ASP A 10 5.88 -16.77 13.19
N THR A 11 5.96 -17.37 12.01
CA THR A 11 6.41 -16.65 10.82
C THR A 11 5.33 -15.64 10.53
N TYR A 12 5.48 -14.43 11.09
CA TYR A 12 4.63 -13.28 10.86
C TYR A 12 4.79 -12.86 9.40
N LYS A 13 4.14 -13.59 8.50
CA LYS A 13 4.26 -13.48 7.04
C LYS A 13 2.94 -12.99 6.46
N ASN A 14 2.30 -12.04 7.11
CA ASN A 14 1.24 -11.27 6.48
C ASN A 14 1.83 -10.02 5.86
N GLY A 15 2.45 -10.20 4.69
CA GLY A 15 2.75 -9.08 3.80
C GLY A 15 1.45 -8.57 3.21
N VAL A 16 0.63 -7.86 4.00
CA VAL A 16 -0.57 -7.21 3.49
C VAL A 16 -0.13 -6.17 2.49
N VAL A 17 -0.66 -6.26 1.28
CA VAL A 17 -0.35 -5.32 0.21
C VAL A 17 -1.64 -4.61 -0.19
N GLN A 18 -1.61 -3.29 -0.10
CA GLN A 18 -2.67 -2.47 -0.67
C GLN A 18 -2.26 -1.98 -2.06
N VAL A 19 -3.14 -2.18 -3.04
CA VAL A 19 -2.90 -1.82 -4.43
C VAL A 19 -3.89 -0.74 -4.83
N TYR A 20 -3.37 0.38 -5.34
CA TYR A 20 -4.18 1.46 -5.90
C TYR A 20 -3.90 1.60 -7.38
N THR A 21 -4.96 1.62 -8.17
CA THR A 21 -4.90 1.83 -9.61
C THR A 21 -5.47 3.21 -9.94
N PHE A 22 -4.72 4.00 -10.69
CA PHE A 22 -5.08 5.35 -11.09
C PHE A 22 -5.15 5.42 -12.62
N ALA A 23 -6.04 6.26 -13.14
CA ALA A 23 -5.91 6.71 -14.52
C ALA A 23 -4.57 7.44 -14.69
N HIS A 24 -3.87 7.17 -15.79
CA HIS A 24 -2.58 7.76 -16.08
C HIS A 24 -2.74 9.25 -16.41
N ASP A 25 -2.06 10.10 -15.65
CA ASP A 25 -1.84 11.51 -15.99
C ASP A 25 -0.45 11.92 -15.49
N ALA A 26 0.39 12.40 -16.42
CA ALA A 26 1.77 12.80 -16.14
C ALA A 26 1.88 14.07 -15.28
N LYS A 27 0.83 14.92 -15.24
CA LYS A 27 0.80 16.20 -14.51
C LYS A 27 0.34 16.03 -13.06
N LEU A 28 -0.19 14.88 -12.68
CA LEU A 28 -0.61 14.59 -11.31
C LEU A 28 0.56 14.77 -10.32
N ALA A 29 0.38 15.67 -9.34
CA ALA A 29 1.41 15.95 -8.33
C ALA A 29 1.81 14.69 -7.53
N ILE A 30 0.85 13.80 -7.26
CA ILE A 30 1.09 12.55 -6.53
C ILE A 30 2.06 11.61 -7.27
N ARG A 31 2.13 11.68 -8.60
CA ARG A 31 3.05 10.84 -9.39
C ARG A 31 4.51 11.10 -9.03
N LYS A 32 4.90 12.37 -8.85
CA LYS A 32 6.26 12.76 -8.44
C LYS A 32 6.61 12.20 -7.07
N LEU A 33 5.65 12.25 -6.14
CA LEU A 33 5.81 11.68 -4.81
C LEU A 33 5.97 10.16 -4.85
N LEU A 34 5.09 9.46 -5.59
CA LEU A 34 5.15 7.99 -5.70
C LEU A 34 6.44 7.50 -6.35
N MET A 35 6.95 8.18 -7.39
CA MET A 35 8.27 7.87 -7.96
C MET A 35 9.39 8.06 -6.95
N LYS A 36 9.39 9.18 -6.19
CA LYS A 36 10.40 9.43 -5.16
C LYS A 36 10.40 8.35 -4.08
N LEU A 37 9.21 7.90 -3.65
CA LEU A 37 9.08 6.85 -2.64
C LEU A 37 9.48 5.46 -3.19
N ASP A 38 9.22 5.19 -4.46
CA ASP A 38 9.67 3.99 -5.17
C ASP A 38 11.21 3.96 -5.30
N ASP A 39 11.82 5.09 -5.67
CA ASP A 39 13.28 5.25 -5.75
C ASP A 39 13.95 5.14 -4.37
N SER A 40 13.39 5.79 -3.35
CA SER A 40 14.01 5.83 -2.00
C SER A 40 13.76 4.55 -1.20
N LYS A 41 12.70 3.80 -1.51
CA LYS A 41 12.24 2.61 -0.77
C LYS A 41 12.03 2.85 0.73
N GLN A 42 11.86 4.11 1.13
CA GLN A 42 11.71 4.47 2.54
C GLN A 42 10.39 3.94 3.09
N ILE A 43 10.40 3.52 4.37
CA ILE A 43 9.16 3.23 5.08
C ILE A 43 8.43 4.55 5.31
N THR A 44 7.18 4.62 4.85
CA THR A 44 6.38 5.84 4.83
C THR A 44 5.10 5.63 5.63
N ALA A 45 4.74 6.59 6.48
CA ALA A 45 3.43 6.64 7.12
C ALA A 45 2.36 7.04 6.10
N ILE A 46 1.30 6.25 6.01
CA ILE A 46 0.20 6.41 5.08
C ILE A 46 -1.08 6.70 5.87
N ARG A 47 -1.83 7.69 5.40
CA ARG A 47 -3.23 7.92 5.79
C ARG A 47 -4.12 7.67 4.59
N PHE A 48 -5.11 6.81 4.75
CA PHE A 48 -6.13 6.53 3.74
C PHE A 48 -7.52 6.79 4.31
N TYR A 49 -8.23 7.75 3.72
CA TYR A 49 -9.62 8.02 4.09
C TYR A 49 -10.56 7.15 3.24
N ASN A 50 -11.32 6.26 3.89
CA ASN A 50 -12.35 5.46 3.25
C ASN A 50 -13.70 6.18 3.32
N LYS A 51 -14.06 6.82 2.20
CA LYS A 51 -15.34 7.54 2.08
C LYS A 51 -16.57 6.67 2.34
N ARG A 52 -16.52 5.37 2.01
CA ARG A 52 -17.69 4.47 2.14
C ARG A 52 -17.99 4.12 3.58
N ALA A 53 -16.96 4.05 4.43
CA ALA A 53 -17.09 3.69 5.83
C ALA A 53 -16.85 4.88 6.79
N ALA A 54 -16.68 6.10 6.24
CA ALA A 54 -16.37 7.32 7.00
C ALA A 54 -15.26 7.10 8.04
N GLU A 55 -14.15 6.49 7.63
CA GLU A 55 -13.04 6.12 8.51
C GLU A 55 -11.68 6.54 7.92
N ASP A 56 -10.76 6.93 8.79
CA ASP A 56 -9.35 7.07 8.47
C ASP A 56 -8.60 5.79 8.83
N ARG A 57 -7.76 5.33 7.92
CA ARG A 57 -6.86 4.20 8.12
C ARG A 57 -5.41 4.68 8.10
N TYR A 58 -4.65 4.27 9.11
CA TYR A 58 -3.24 4.62 9.28
C TYR A 58 -2.38 3.38 9.32
N TYR A 59 -1.28 3.40 8.56
CA TYR A 59 -0.29 2.31 8.55
C TYR A 59 1.04 2.81 8.00
N THR A 60 2.11 2.06 8.25
CA THR A 60 3.39 2.27 7.58
C THR A 60 3.54 1.29 6.43
N ALA A 61 4.12 1.73 5.31
CA ALA A 61 4.35 0.86 4.16
C ALA A 61 5.59 1.29 3.37
N SER A 62 6.20 0.32 2.68
CA SER A 62 7.11 0.60 1.57
C SER A 62 6.30 0.71 0.27
N VAL A 63 6.58 1.71 -0.54
CA VAL A 63 5.84 2.00 -1.77
C VAL A 63 6.61 1.48 -2.99
N SER A 64 5.90 0.88 -3.93
CA SER A 64 6.41 0.56 -5.27
C SER A 64 5.45 1.09 -6.33
N PHE A 65 5.97 1.77 -7.35
CA PHE A 65 5.14 2.48 -8.34
C PHE A 65 5.46 2.04 -9.76
N GLN A 66 4.43 1.59 -10.49
CA GLN A 66 4.56 1.24 -11.89
C GLN A 66 4.58 2.52 -12.74
N ARG A 67 5.78 2.88 -13.20
CA ARG A 67 6.01 4.13 -13.96
C ARG A 67 5.46 4.07 -15.39
N VAL A 68 5.50 2.89 -15.99
CA VAL A 68 5.01 2.63 -17.35
C VAL A 68 3.51 2.35 -17.24
N PRO A 69 2.64 3.14 -17.90
CA PRO A 69 1.21 2.86 -17.89
C PRO A 69 0.92 1.53 -18.58
N ASN A 70 -0.07 0.80 -18.06
CA ASN A 70 -0.67 -0.31 -18.79
C ASN A 70 -1.67 0.28 -19.79
N THR A 71 -1.59 -0.19 -21.03
CA THR A 71 -2.46 0.20 -22.14
C THR A 71 -3.30 -0.99 -22.55
N ALA A 72 -4.62 -0.84 -22.60
CA ALA A 72 -5.53 -1.85 -23.14
C ALA A 72 -6.49 -1.22 -24.15
N MET A 73 -6.92 -2.00 -25.15
CA MET A 73 -7.74 -1.49 -26.25
C MET A 73 -9.12 -1.08 -25.72
N ASN A 74 -9.54 0.17 -25.98
CA ASN A 74 -10.77 0.79 -25.47
C ASN A 74 -10.80 1.05 -23.95
N GLU A 75 -9.65 1.04 -23.27
CA GLU A 75 -9.54 1.37 -21.84
C GLU A 75 -8.67 2.61 -21.62
N VAL A 76 -8.93 3.31 -20.52
CA VAL A 76 -8.08 4.43 -20.08
C VAL A 76 -6.76 3.86 -19.56
N GLU A 77 -5.65 4.42 -20.04
CA GLU A 77 -4.31 4.06 -19.56
C GLU A 77 -4.24 4.18 -18.04
N ASN A 78 -3.64 3.19 -17.37
CA ASN A 78 -3.61 3.13 -15.92
C ASN A 78 -2.21 2.87 -15.36
N VAL A 79 -1.97 3.40 -14.16
CA VAL A 79 -0.76 3.17 -13.37
C VAL A 79 -1.13 2.60 -12.03
N THR A 80 -0.24 1.79 -11.46
CA THR A 80 -0.50 1.09 -10.21
C THR A 80 0.55 1.44 -9.16
N ALA A 81 0.11 1.74 -7.95
CA ALA A 81 0.96 1.88 -6.77
C ALA A 81 0.67 0.75 -5.77
N ARG A 82 1.74 0.10 -5.32
CA ARG A 82 1.71 -1.03 -4.38
C ARG A 82 2.30 -0.59 -3.05
N PHE A 83 1.54 -0.76 -1.99
CA PHE A 83 1.90 -0.40 -0.62
C PHE A 83 2.03 -1.69 0.19
N SER A 84 3.26 -2.11 0.42
CA SER A 84 3.54 -3.29 1.25
C SER A 84 3.63 -2.86 2.70
N LEU A 85 2.64 -3.25 3.51
CA LEU A 85 2.53 -2.83 4.90
C LEU A 85 3.74 -3.31 5.72
N LYS A 86 4.17 -2.44 6.63
CA LYS A 86 5.25 -2.64 7.60
C LYS A 86 4.76 -2.54 9.05
N SER A 87 3.51 -2.13 9.24
CA SER A 87 2.79 -2.18 10.50
C SER A 87 1.39 -2.70 10.27
N ASP A 88 0.74 -3.11 11.35
CA ASP A 88 -0.70 -3.33 11.37
C ASP A 88 -1.46 -2.03 11.02
N MET A 89 -2.70 -2.16 10.55
CA MET A 89 -3.52 -1.05 10.09
C MET A 89 -4.41 -0.57 11.24
N GLN A 90 -4.25 0.68 11.65
CA GLN A 90 -5.10 1.32 12.65
C GLN A 90 -6.26 2.02 11.96
N ILE A 91 -7.47 1.85 12.49
CA ILE A 91 -8.71 2.35 11.90
C ILE A 91 -9.39 3.28 12.91
N TYR A 92 -9.76 4.48 12.46
CA TYR A 92 -10.48 5.47 13.25
C TYR A 92 -11.76 5.87 12.50
N THR A 93 -12.91 5.55 13.07
CA THR A 93 -14.20 5.98 12.53
C THR A 93 -14.48 7.43 12.89
N HIS A 94 -14.91 8.23 11.91
CA HIS A 94 -15.49 9.54 12.21
C HIS A 94 -16.92 9.29 12.69
N ALA A 95 -17.17 9.54 13.98
CA ALA A 95 -18.53 9.51 14.52
C ALA A 95 -19.40 10.53 13.77
N GLU A 96 -20.56 10.09 13.28
CA GLU A 96 -21.60 10.93 12.69
C GLU A 96 -22.25 11.86 13.73
#